data_AF-A1ZT02-F1
#
_entry.id   AF-A1ZT02-F1
#
_cell.length_a   1.000
_cell.length_b   1.000
_cell.length_c   1.000
_cell.angle_alpha   90.00
_cell.angle_beta   90.00
_cell.angle_gamma   90.00
#
_symmetry.space_group_name_H-M   'P 1'
#
loop_
_entity.id
_entity.type
_entity.pdbx_description
1 polymer ?
#
loop_
_entity_poly.entity_id
_entity_poly.type
_entity_poly.pdbx_seq_one_letter_code
_entity_poly.pdbx_strand_id
1 'polypeptide(L)'
;MSEMGAPIDLYPIMTNQTSKMQLCMQYGFRNVIAKRRVYMPDEFVLTTICIELSLPYGTPLRYQDLWRLEKLQIPEYPLRNHFTFGLEDDATCLDGLQFATQLKELSIVNHEMDKSELTVLQHLTNLEILKLKGISLEVFRMKNIQNWKPIGHLLQLKELHLVDCQLEDLAFLPKSMSQLEHLNLQHNHITNLIGLIDNPAIQYCQLDVRNNPLNANDLPWQLECLKMRKVEVLY
;
A
#
# COMPACT_ATOMS: atom_id res chain seq x y z
N MET A 1 5.46 33.10 12.58
CA MET A 1 6.26 32.31 11.62
C MET A 1 7.72 32.47 12.02
N SER A 2 8.51 31.40 11.98
CA SER A 2 9.97 31.49 12.15
C SER A 2 10.62 32.25 10.98
N GLU A 3 11.89 32.62 11.10
CA GLU A 3 12.66 33.28 10.02
C GLU A 3 12.68 32.50 8.70
N MET A 4 12.36 31.20 8.73
CA MET A 4 12.22 30.36 7.53
C MET A 4 10.77 30.19 7.04
N GLY A 5 9.80 30.87 7.62
CA GLY A 5 8.39 30.76 7.20
C GLY A 5 7.65 29.53 7.74
N ALA A 6 8.22 28.79 8.69
CA ALA A 6 7.58 27.64 9.31
C ALA A 6 6.79 28.06 10.57
N PRO A 7 5.64 27.42 10.88
CA PRO A 7 4.96 27.63 12.16
C PRO A 7 5.87 27.29 13.36
N ILE A 8 5.69 27.98 14.49
CA ILE A 8 6.55 27.83 15.69
C ILE A 8 6.17 26.56 16.47
N ASP A 9 4.95 26.06 16.26
CA ASP A 9 4.32 24.88 16.86
C ASP A 9 4.60 23.57 16.12
N LEU A 10 5.63 23.50 15.28
CA LEU A 10 6.03 22.26 14.59
C LEU A 10 6.83 21.29 15.46
N TYR A 11 7.49 21.76 16.52
CA TYR A 11 8.33 20.92 17.37
C TYR A 11 7.61 19.70 17.97
N PRO A 12 6.35 19.79 18.46
CA PRO A 12 5.59 18.65 18.97
C PRO A 12 5.30 17.58 17.93
N ILE A 13 5.25 17.92 16.64
CA ILE A 13 4.94 17.00 15.53
C ILE A 13 6.19 16.52 14.77
N MET A 14 7.35 17.14 14.97
CA MET A 14 8.65 16.74 14.38
C MET A 14 9.36 15.62 15.17
N THR A 15 8.65 14.53 15.46
CA THR A 15 9.10 13.48 16.38
C THR A 15 10.14 12.52 15.78
N ASN A 16 10.09 12.28 14.47
CA ASN A 16 10.99 11.37 13.77
C ASN A 16 11.37 11.89 12.37
N GLN A 17 12.28 11.18 11.68
CA GLN A 17 12.73 11.55 10.34
C GLN A 17 11.58 11.65 9.34
N THR A 18 10.64 10.71 9.39
CA THR A 18 9.46 10.67 8.50
C THR A 18 8.63 11.95 8.63
N SER A 19 8.28 12.34 9.86
CA SER A 19 7.48 13.53 10.15
C SER A 19 8.22 14.81 9.73
N LYS A 20 9.53 14.90 10.00
CA LYS A 20 10.35 16.04 9.56
C LYS A 20 10.35 16.20 8.05
N MET A 21 10.54 15.10 7.32
CA MET A 21 10.56 15.10 5.86
C MET A 21 9.20 15.45 5.26
N GLN A 22 8.10 14.97 5.85
CA GLN A 22 6.75 15.33 5.43
C GLN A 22 6.45 16.81 5.64
N LEU A 23 6.83 17.37 6.78
CA LEU A 23 6.68 18.80 7.03
C LEU A 23 7.53 19.62 6.06
N CYS A 24 8.75 19.19 5.75
CA CYS A 24 9.54 19.84 4.69
C CYS A 24 8.82 19.83 3.34
N MET A 25 8.12 18.75 2.99
CA MET A 25 7.33 18.69 1.75
C MET A 25 6.07 19.57 1.82
N GLN A 26 5.39 19.60 2.96
CA GLN A 26 4.17 20.37 3.20
C GLN A 26 4.41 21.89 3.17
N TYR A 27 5.51 22.36 3.76
CA TYR A 27 5.83 23.79 3.88
C TYR A 27 6.77 24.32 2.77
N GLY A 28 6.91 23.59 1.66
CA GLY A 28 7.64 24.09 0.47
C GLY A 28 9.17 24.01 0.55
N PHE A 29 9.73 23.30 1.53
CA PHE A 29 11.18 23.11 1.67
C PHE A 29 11.75 21.95 0.84
N ARG A 30 11.00 21.45 -0.16
CA ARG A 30 11.45 20.36 -1.05
C ARG A 30 12.85 20.61 -1.63
N ASN A 31 13.14 21.83 -2.07
CA ASN A 31 14.44 22.19 -2.65
C ASN A 31 15.62 22.03 -1.68
N VAL A 32 15.41 22.20 -0.38
CA VAL A 32 16.45 22.12 0.66
C VAL A 32 16.86 20.66 0.93
N ILE A 33 15.90 19.75 0.82
CA ILE A 33 16.10 18.31 1.09
C ILE A 33 16.33 17.49 -0.18
N ALA A 34 16.03 18.04 -1.37
CA ALA A 34 16.08 17.37 -2.66
C ALA A 34 17.36 16.54 -2.90
N LYS A 35 18.53 17.11 -2.58
CA LYS A 35 19.84 16.47 -2.80
C LYS A 35 20.30 15.57 -1.65
N ARG A 36 19.55 15.50 -0.55
CA ARG A 36 19.89 14.63 0.60
C ARG A 36 19.66 13.17 0.22
N ARG A 37 20.50 12.30 0.77
CA ARG A 37 20.35 10.84 0.60
C ARG A 37 19.13 10.35 1.36
N VAL A 38 18.43 9.41 0.75
CA VAL A 38 17.36 8.65 1.41
C VAL A 38 18.01 7.51 2.17
N TYR A 39 17.55 7.26 3.38
CA TYR A 39 17.87 6.02 4.08
C TYR A 39 16.91 4.95 3.58
N MET A 40 17.44 3.91 2.95
CA MET A 40 16.72 2.77 2.41
C MET A 40 17.59 1.54 2.69
N PRO A 41 17.32 0.80 3.78
CA PRO A 41 18.19 -0.28 4.24
C PRO A 41 18.13 -1.52 3.35
N ASP A 42 17.03 -1.68 2.61
CA ASP A 42 16.81 -2.81 1.74
C ASP A 42 17.47 -2.61 0.37
N GLU A 43 18.46 -3.43 0.06
CA GLU A 43 19.23 -3.33 -1.19
C GLU A 43 18.39 -3.73 -2.41
N PHE A 44 17.47 -4.69 -2.27
CA PHE A 44 16.62 -5.11 -3.38
C PHE A 44 15.62 -4.01 -3.76
N VAL A 45 14.96 -3.39 -2.78
CA VAL A 45 14.07 -2.24 -3.03
C VAL A 45 14.86 -1.07 -3.63
N LEU A 46 16.06 -0.79 -3.10
CA LEU A 46 16.91 0.28 -3.62
C LEU A 46 17.32 0.03 -5.07
N THR A 47 17.81 -1.17 -5.39
CA THR A 47 18.24 -1.54 -6.73
C THR A 47 17.07 -1.54 -7.72
N THR A 48 15.91 -2.05 -7.31
CA THR A 48 14.66 -2.00 -8.09
C THR A 48 14.28 -0.57 -8.45
N ILE A 49 14.29 0.35 -7.48
CA ILE A 49 14.00 1.77 -7.72
C ILE A 49 15.05 2.41 -8.63
N CYS A 50 16.33 2.10 -8.44
CA CYS A 50 17.40 2.61 -9.29
C CYS A 50 17.22 2.16 -10.74
N ILE A 51 16.85 0.89 -10.97
CA ILE A 51 16.54 0.35 -12.30
C ILE A 51 15.36 1.09 -12.93
N GLU A 52 14.26 1.23 -12.19
CA GLU A 52 13.05 1.92 -12.67
C GLU A 52 13.34 3.38 -13.06
N LEU A 53 14.20 4.06 -12.28
CA LEU A 53 14.62 5.44 -12.55
C LEU A 53 15.78 5.55 -13.56
N SER A 54 16.26 4.43 -14.11
CA SER A 54 17.43 4.35 -15.00
C SER A 54 18.69 5.00 -14.41
N LEU A 55 18.91 4.83 -13.11
CA LEU A 55 20.09 5.32 -12.39
C LEU A 55 21.25 4.33 -12.50
N PRO A 56 22.51 4.81 -12.60
CA PRO A 56 23.67 3.93 -12.59
C PRO A 56 23.78 3.12 -11.30
N TYR A 57 24.25 1.87 -11.41
CA TYR A 57 24.50 1.00 -10.25
C TYR A 57 25.44 1.69 -9.24
N GLY A 58 25.11 1.57 -7.95
CA GLY A 58 25.86 2.22 -6.86
C GLY A 58 25.59 3.72 -6.69
N THR A 59 24.69 4.32 -7.46
CA THR A 59 24.29 5.72 -7.26
C THR A 59 23.50 5.85 -5.95
N PRO A 60 23.91 6.74 -5.02
CA PRO A 60 23.14 6.94 -3.79
C PRO A 60 21.81 7.62 -4.10
N LEU A 61 20.71 6.96 -3.74
CA LEU A 61 19.35 7.45 -3.95
C LEU A 61 19.09 8.74 -3.15
N ARG A 62 18.57 9.78 -3.82
CA ARG A 62 18.20 11.07 -3.20
C ARG A 62 16.70 11.29 -3.23
N TYR A 63 16.21 12.20 -2.38
CA TYR A 63 14.77 12.49 -2.31
C TYR A 63 14.20 12.98 -3.64
N GLN A 64 14.94 13.81 -4.38
CA GLN A 64 14.53 14.25 -5.71
C GLN A 64 14.36 13.11 -6.71
N ASP A 65 15.11 12.02 -6.54
CA ASP A 65 15.03 10.86 -7.43
C ASP A 65 13.76 10.08 -7.11
N LEU A 66 13.45 9.86 -5.83
CA LEU A 66 12.18 9.25 -5.39
C LEU A 66 10.94 10.02 -5.81
N TRP A 67 11.01 11.35 -5.93
CA TRP A 67 9.88 12.15 -6.41
C TRP A 67 9.63 12.04 -7.92
N ARG A 68 10.53 11.40 -8.66
CA ARG A 68 10.31 11.03 -10.07
C ARG A 68 9.67 9.66 -10.22
N LEU A 69 9.61 8.87 -9.15
CA LEU A 69 9.07 7.52 -9.16
C LEU A 69 7.54 7.58 -9.18
N GLU A 70 6.93 7.24 -10.31
CA GLU A 70 5.46 7.17 -10.45
C GLU A 70 4.93 5.75 -10.35
N LYS A 71 5.75 4.76 -10.68
CA LYS A 71 5.41 3.35 -10.65
C LYS A 71 6.54 2.57 -9.99
N LEU A 72 6.19 1.57 -9.19
CA LEU A 72 7.14 0.62 -8.63
C LEU A 72 6.51 -0.77 -8.60
N GLN A 73 7.26 -1.74 -9.11
CA GLN A 73 6.90 -3.15 -9.02
C GLN A 73 8.02 -3.88 -8.28
N ILE A 74 7.67 -4.51 -7.17
CA ILE A 74 8.53 -5.38 -6.38
C ILE A 74 8.07 -6.80 -6.69
N PRO A 75 8.71 -7.48 -7.68
CA PRO A 75 8.31 -8.80 -8.10
C PRO A 75 8.75 -9.85 -7.07
N GLU A 76 8.27 -11.06 -7.30
CA GLU A 76 8.86 -12.25 -6.74
C GLU A 76 9.86 -12.84 -7.74
N TYR A 77 11.14 -12.59 -7.50
CA TYR A 77 12.20 -13.27 -8.23
C TYR A 77 13.49 -13.29 -7.40
N PRO A 78 14.08 -14.47 -7.13
CA PRO A 78 13.61 -15.81 -7.49
C PRO A 78 12.35 -16.24 -6.72
N LEU A 79 11.71 -17.35 -7.13
CA LEU A 79 10.59 -17.94 -6.39
C LEU A 79 11.05 -18.28 -4.97
N ARG A 80 10.27 -17.84 -3.98
CA ARG A 80 10.64 -17.99 -2.56
C ARG A 80 9.98 -19.23 -1.98
N ASN A 81 10.59 -19.81 -0.95
CA ASN A 81 9.94 -20.72 0.00
C ASN A 81 10.29 -20.28 1.43
N HIS A 82 9.77 -20.99 2.43
CA HIS A 82 9.99 -20.63 3.84
C HIS A 82 11.47 -20.67 4.29
N PHE A 83 12.35 -21.31 3.52
CA PHE A 83 13.80 -21.36 3.75
C PHE A 83 14.59 -20.29 2.98
N THR A 84 14.09 -19.84 1.84
CA THR A 84 14.82 -18.91 0.96
C THR A 84 14.37 -17.46 1.10
N PHE A 85 13.28 -17.18 1.83
CA PHE A 85 12.88 -15.81 2.15
C PHE A 85 13.96 -15.09 2.98
N GLY A 86 14.28 -13.86 2.58
CA GLY A 86 15.25 -12.99 3.23
C GLY A 86 16.69 -13.28 2.83
N LEU A 87 16.89 -14.02 1.74
CA LEU A 87 18.19 -14.15 1.09
C LEU A 87 18.41 -12.97 0.12
N GLU A 88 19.55 -12.97 -0.56
CA GLU A 88 19.85 -11.99 -1.61
C GLU A 88 18.71 -11.94 -2.64
N ASP A 89 18.45 -10.75 -3.19
CA ASP A 89 17.35 -10.46 -4.13
C ASP A 89 15.92 -10.48 -3.56
N ASP A 90 15.76 -10.39 -2.22
CA ASP A 90 14.45 -10.25 -1.57
C ASP A 90 14.22 -8.85 -0.99
N ALA A 91 13.01 -8.32 -1.21
CA ALA A 91 12.50 -7.23 -0.38
C ALA A 91 12.17 -7.78 1.01
N THR A 92 12.87 -7.26 2.01
CA THR A 92 12.71 -7.58 3.43
C THR A 92 12.20 -6.38 4.23
N CYS A 93 12.36 -5.16 3.70
CA CYS A 93 11.88 -3.93 4.33
C CYS A 93 11.54 -2.85 3.30
N LEU A 94 10.41 -2.17 3.46
CA LEU A 94 9.99 -1.06 2.59
C LEU A 94 10.44 0.31 3.12
N ASP A 95 11.24 0.37 4.19
CA ASP A 95 11.72 1.63 4.76
C ASP A 95 12.43 2.50 3.71
N GLY A 96 12.04 3.79 3.70
CA GLY A 96 12.48 4.76 2.71
C GLY A 96 11.45 4.98 1.60
N LEU A 97 10.59 3.98 1.31
CA LEU A 97 9.56 4.11 0.28
C LEU A 97 8.51 5.16 0.64
N GLN A 98 8.25 5.42 1.93
CA GLN A 98 7.32 6.46 2.40
C GLN A 98 7.61 7.87 1.88
N PHE A 99 8.80 8.09 1.32
CA PHE A 99 9.21 9.38 0.73
C PHE A 99 8.92 9.49 -0.78
N ALA A 100 8.52 8.40 -1.44
CA ALA A 100 8.09 8.37 -2.84
C ALA A 100 6.67 8.95 -3.01
N THR A 101 6.48 10.20 -2.58
CA THR A 101 5.15 10.83 -2.51
C THR A 101 4.47 11.06 -3.85
N GLN A 102 5.17 10.87 -4.97
CA GLN A 102 4.62 10.98 -6.33
C GLN A 102 4.23 9.62 -6.91
N LEU A 103 4.38 8.53 -6.15
CA LEU A 103 4.04 7.18 -6.58
C LEU A 103 2.53 7.05 -6.78
N LYS A 104 2.14 6.58 -7.95
CA LYS A 104 0.75 6.33 -8.37
C LYS A 104 0.41 4.85 -8.45
N GLU A 105 1.38 4.01 -8.85
CA GLU A 105 1.21 2.57 -8.93
C GLU A 105 2.27 1.86 -8.07
N LEU A 106 1.81 1.04 -7.13
CA LEU A 106 2.66 0.17 -6.34
C LEU A 106 2.15 -1.28 -6.43
N SER A 107 3.01 -2.17 -6.89
CA SER A 107 2.75 -3.61 -6.89
C SER A 107 3.82 -4.32 -6.09
N ILE A 108 3.42 -5.11 -5.09
CA ILE A 108 4.29 -5.89 -4.23
C ILE A 108 3.80 -7.33 -4.25
N VAL A 109 4.70 -8.25 -4.61
CA VAL A 109 4.40 -9.67 -4.71
C VAL A 109 5.25 -10.44 -3.70
N ASN A 110 4.60 -11.30 -2.92
CA ASN A 110 5.26 -12.20 -1.98
C ASN A 110 6.24 -11.50 -1.00
N HIS A 111 5.82 -10.37 -0.42
CA HIS A 111 6.56 -9.64 0.61
C HIS A 111 5.99 -9.95 2.00
N GLU A 112 6.85 -10.10 3.01
CA GLU A 112 6.42 -10.24 4.40
C GLU A 112 5.82 -8.92 4.91
N MET A 113 4.52 -8.72 4.67
CA MET A 113 3.81 -7.55 5.17
C MET A 113 3.50 -7.72 6.67
N ASP A 114 3.90 -6.72 7.46
CA ASP A 114 3.52 -6.55 8.86
C ASP A 114 2.98 -5.14 9.14
N LYS A 115 2.75 -4.82 10.42
CA LYS A 115 2.23 -3.51 10.83
C LYS A 115 3.19 -2.36 10.47
N SER A 116 4.51 -2.54 10.59
CA SER A 116 5.51 -1.52 10.22
C SER A 116 5.47 -1.25 8.73
N GLU A 117 5.46 -2.31 7.93
CA GLU A 117 5.45 -2.21 6.46
C GLU A 117 4.18 -1.49 5.97
N LEU A 118 3.02 -1.74 6.58
CA LEU A 118 1.80 -0.99 6.28
C LEU A 118 1.89 0.51 6.65
N THR A 119 2.62 0.88 7.70
CA THR A 119 2.81 2.30 8.04
C THR A 119 3.68 3.04 7.04
N VAL A 120 4.53 2.35 6.27
CA VAL A 120 5.24 2.96 5.14
C VAL A 120 4.23 3.41 4.08
N LEU A 121 3.25 2.55 3.77
CA LEU A 121 2.27 2.79 2.72
C LEU A 121 1.32 3.96 3.02
N GLN A 122 1.04 4.24 4.30
CA GLN A 122 0.09 5.30 4.72
C GLN A 122 0.47 6.71 4.19
N HIS A 123 1.73 6.89 3.80
CA HIS A 123 2.29 8.17 3.35
C HIS A 123 2.27 8.34 1.83
N LEU A 124 1.90 7.31 1.09
CA LEU A 124 1.85 7.29 -0.37
C LEU A 124 0.49 7.79 -0.88
N THR A 125 0.07 8.97 -0.44
CA THR A 125 -1.32 9.47 -0.59
C THR A 125 -1.77 9.73 -2.03
N ASN A 126 -0.83 9.71 -2.99
CA ASN A 126 -1.11 9.86 -4.42
C ASN A 126 -1.27 8.51 -5.15
N LEU A 127 -1.25 7.38 -4.42
CA LEU A 127 -1.49 6.06 -5.02
C LEU A 127 -2.90 5.98 -5.63
N GLU A 128 -2.93 5.60 -6.90
CA GLU A 128 -4.13 5.28 -7.66
C GLU A 128 -4.32 3.76 -7.76
N ILE A 129 -3.22 3.00 -7.76
CA ILE A 129 -3.22 1.55 -7.89
C ILE A 129 -2.32 0.96 -6.80
N LEU A 130 -2.90 0.13 -5.93
CA LEU A 130 -2.16 -0.65 -4.95
C LEU A 130 -2.45 -2.15 -5.15
N LYS A 131 -1.39 -2.91 -5.39
CA LYS A 131 -1.45 -4.37 -5.56
C LYS A 131 -0.55 -5.02 -4.52
N LEU A 132 -1.16 -5.63 -3.51
CA LEU A 132 -0.50 -6.51 -2.56
C LEU A 132 -0.98 -7.92 -2.87
N LYS A 133 -0.05 -8.76 -3.35
CA LYS A 133 -0.38 -10.11 -3.80
C LYS A 133 0.49 -11.13 -3.07
N GLY A 134 -0.17 -11.98 -2.30
CA GLY A 134 0.39 -13.25 -1.91
C GLY A 134 0.36 -14.27 -3.04
N ILE A 135 1.26 -15.24 -2.94
CA ILE A 135 1.28 -16.40 -3.82
C ILE A 135 1.00 -17.64 -2.96
N SER A 136 -0.28 -17.92 -2.77
CA SER A 136 -0.73 -19.02 -1.92
C SER A 136 -0.44 -20.38 -2.56
N LEU A 137 0.60 -21.03 -2.06
CA LEU A 137 0.73 -22.47 -1.80
C LEU A 137 1.69 -22.62 -0.60
N GLU A 138 1.19 -22.32 0.61
CA GLU A 138 1.89 -22.55 1.91
C GLU A 138 3.15 -21.71 2.21
N VAL A 139 3.50 -20.74 1.36
CA VAL A 139 4.74 -19.94 1.49
C VAL A 139 4.50 -18.46 1.78
N PHE A 140 3.33 -17.90 1.43
CA PHE A 140 3.10 -16.47 1.66
C PHE A 140 3.03 -16.14 3.16
N ARG A 141 4.06 -15.44 3.66
CA ARG A 141 4.21 -15.06 5.06
C ARG A 141 3.65 -13.66 5.32
N MET A 142 2.33 -13.52 5.24
CA MET A 142 1.73 -12.36 5.91
C MET A 142 1.80 -12.55 7.43
N LYS A 143 2.47 -11.62 8.12
CA LYS A 143 2.58 -11.65 9.57
C LYS A 143 1.31 -11.05 10.18
N ASN A 144 0.26 -11.87 10.24
CA ASN A 144 -0.95 -11.64 11.05
C ASN A 144 -1.40 -10.17 11.08
N ILE A 145 -1.61 -9.58 9.90
CA ILE A 145 -2.12 -8.21 9.81
C ILE A 145 -3.61 -8.24 10.11
N GLN A 146 -3.96 -7.90 11.34
CA GLN A 146 -5.35 -7.75 11.76
C GLN A 146 -5.91 -6.36 11.47
N ASN A 147 -5.04 -5.36 11.27
CA ASN A 147 -5.44 -3.97 11.15
C ASN A 147 -4.96 -3.34 9.85
N TRP A 148 -5.87 -3.25 8.89
CA TRP A 148 -5.66 -2.67 7.57
C TRP A 148 -5.95 -1.16 7.49
N LYS A 149 -6.26 -0.51 8.62
CA LYS A 149 -6.54 0.94 8.68
C LYS A 149 -5.47 1.85 8.05
N PRO A 150 -4.15 1.53 8.06
CA PRO A 150 -3.16 2.39 7.40
C PRO A 150 -3.43 2.63 5.90
N ILE A 151 -4.05 1.68 5.20
CA ILE A 151 -4.43 1.83 3.78
C ILE A 151 -5.61 2.79 3.61
N GLY A 152 -6.43 3.01 4.65
CA GLY A 152 -7.57 3.92 4.64
C GLY A 152 -7.22 5.40 4.42
N HIS A 153 -5.94 5.78 4.43
CA HIS A 153 -5.50 7.13 4.07
C HIS A 153 -5.31 7.33 2.56
N LEU A 154 -5.33 6.27 1.76
CA LEU A 154 -5.07 6.29 0.33
C LEU A 154 -6.34 6.60 -0.47
N LEU A 155 -6.85 7.82 -0.31
CA LEU A 155 -8.17 8.22 -0.83
C LEU A 155 -8.24 8.38 -2.36
N GLN A 156 -7.10 8.36 -3.06
CA GLN A 156 -7.01 8.44 -4.53
C GLN A 156 -7.02 7.06 -5.20
N LEU A 157 -7.13 5.97 -4.43
CA LEU A 157 -7.14 4.62 -4.99
C LEU A 157 -8.35 4.41 -5.91
N LYS A 158 -8.05 3.98 -7.13
CA LYS A 158 -8.97 3.48 -8.16
C LYS A 158 -8.97 1.97 -8.22
N GLU A 159 -7.81 1.37 -7.99
CA GLU A 159 -7.66 -0.09 -7.91
C GLU A 159 -6.97 -0.50 -6.62
N LEU A 160 -7.63 -1.40 -5.88
CA LEU A 160 -7.06 -2.04 -4.70
C LEU A 160 -7.13 -3.55 -4.85
N HIS A 161 -5.96 -4.19 -4.92
CA HIS A 161 -5.83 -5.64 -4.97
C HIS A 161 -5.12 -6.09 -3.70
N LEU A 162 -5.84 -6.80 -2.83
CA LEU A 162 -5.34 -7.45 -1.62
C LEU A 162 -5.58 -8.96 -1.79
N VAL A 163 -4.77 -9.60 -2.62
CA VAL A 163 -4.94 -11.02 -2.96
C VAL A 163 -4.10 -11.86 -2.01
N ASP A 164 -4.69 -12.92 -1.46
CA ASP A 164 -4.00 -13.84 -0.54
C ASP A 164 -3.39 -13.10 0.66
N CYS A 165 -4.16 -12.17 1.23
CA CYS A 165 -3.70 -11.25 2.27
C CYS A 165 -4.24 -11.61 3.67
N GLN A 166 -4.74 -12.83 3.90
CA GLN A 166 -5.31 -13.25 5.19
C GLN A 166 -6.41 -12.30 5.73
N LEU A 167 -7.10 -11.57 4.85
CA LEU A 167 -8.09 -10.57 5.24
C LEU A 167 -9.37 -11.24 5.75
N GLU A 168 -9.85 -10.85 6.93
CA GLU A 168 -11.11 -11.36 7.52
C GLU A 168 -12.20 -10.28 7.56
N ASP A 169 -11.82 -9.05 7.90
CA ASP A 169 -12.72 -7.91 8.08
C ASP A 169 -12.56 -6.88 6.95
N LEU A 170 -13.68 -6.35 6.47
CA LEU A 170 -13.79 -5.39 5.38
C LEU A 170 -13.98 -3.94 5.88
N ALA A 171 -14.05 -3.72 7.20
CA ALA A 171 -14.26 -2.42 7.81
C ALA A 171 -13.07 -1.44 7.66
N PHE A 172 -11.98 -1.86 7.04
CA PHE A 172 -10.82 -0.99 6.79
C PHE A 172 -11.06 0.00 5.64
N LEU A 173 -12.02 -0.26 4.74
CA LEU A 173 -12.32 0.62 3.61
C LEU A 173 -13.07 1.86 4.10
N PRO A 174 -12.47 3.05 4.04
CA PRO A 174 -13.10 4.26 4.54
C PRO A 174 -14.23 4.69 3.60
N LYS A 175 -15.33 5.19 4.16
CA LYS A 175 -16.47 5.70 3.38
C LYS A 175 -16.10 6.88 2.46
N SER A 176 -14.99 7.57 2.72
CA SER A 176 -14.51 8.70 1.91
C SER A 176 -13.76 8.30 0.64
N MET A 177 -13.41 7.03 0.46
CA MET A 177 -12.71 6.53 -0.74
C MET A 177 -13.68 6.45 -1.92
N SER A 178 -13.88 7.56 -2.61
CA SER A 178 -14.93 7.72 -3.62
C SER A 178 -14.50 7.42 -5.06
N GLN A 179 -13.24 7.04 -5.27
CA GLN A 179 -12.66 6.81 -6.60
C GLN A 179 -12.47 5.33 -6.93
N LEU A 180 -12.84 4.40 -6.04
CA LEU A 180 -12.54 2.99 -6.21
C LEU A 180 -13.40 2.37 -7.31
N GLU A 181 -12.75 1.87 -8.35
CA GLU A 181 -13.37 1.22 -9.51
C GLU A 181 -13.23 -0.30 -9.41
N HIS A 182 -12.10 -0.80 -8.89
CA HIS A 182 -11.83 -2.24 -8.77
C HIS A 182 -11.30 -2.60 -7.38
N LEU A 183 -11.93 -3.60 -6.76
CA LEU A 183 -11.57 -4.14 -5.46
C LEU A 183 -11.40 -5.65 -5.57
N ASN A 184 -10.15 -6.12 -5.59
CA ASN A 184 -9.83 -7.54 -5.65
C ASN A 184 -9.38 -8.04 -4.26
N LEU A 185 -10.17 -8.94 -3.68
CA LEU A 185 -9.98 -9.55 -2.37
C LEU A 185 -9.93 -11.08 -2.46
N GLN A 186 -9.46 -11.62 -3.59
CA GLN A 186 -9.37 -13.06 -3.79
C GLN A 186 -8.45 -13.76 -2.76
N HIS A 187 -8.74 -15.04 -2.48
CA HIS A 187 -7.93 -15.89 -1.61
C HIS A 187 -7.74 -15.36 -0.18
N ASN A 188 -8.74 -14.71 0.40
CA ASN A 188 -8.69 -14.25 1.78
C ASN A 188 -9.53 -15.16 2.71
N HIS A 189 -9.76 -14.71 3.94
CA HIS A 189 -10.54 -15.41 4.96
C HIS A 189 -11.88 -14.69 5.23
N ILE A 190 -12.42 -14.02 4.22
CA ILE A 190 -13.67 -13.26 4.33
C ILE A 190 -14.84 -14.23 4.43
N THR A 191 -15.62 -14.14 5.51
CA THR A 191 -16.78 -15.00 5.73
C THR A 191 -18.10 -14.34 5.34
N ASN A 192 -18.13 -13.01 5.23
CA ASN A 192 -19.33 -12.25 4.89
C ASN A 192 -18.96 -10.85 4.36
N LEU A 193 -19.89 -10.22 3.65
CA LEU A 193 -19.71 -8.92 3.00
C LEU A 193 -20.44 -7.78 3.72
N ILE A 194 -20.89 -7.98 4.96
CA ILE A 194 -21.76 -7.03 5.67
C ILE A 194 -21.14 -5.64 5.79
N GLY A 195 -19.82 -5.57 6.01
CA GLY A 195 -19.07 -4.31 6.13
C GLY A 195 -19.06 -3.45 4.86
N LEU A 196 -19.45 -4.02 3.72
CA LEU A 196 -19.48 -3.33 2.43
C LEU A 196 -20.88 -2.87 2.00
N ILE A 197 -21.94 -3.48 2.53
CA ILE A 197 -23.32 -3.23 2.08
C ILE A 197 -23.70 -1.75 2.14
N ASP A 198 -23.30 -1.05 3.20
CA ASP A 198 -23.57 0.39 3.38
C ASP A 198 -22.35 1.28 3.12
N ASN A 199 -21.30 0.75 2.49
CA ASN A 199 -20.08 1.51 2.23
C ASN A 199 -20.17 2.25 0.87
N PRO A 200 -20.31 3.59 0.83
CA PRO A 200 -20.37 4.36 -0.41
C PRO A 200 -19.13 4.22 -1.28
N ALA A 201 -17.99 3.84 -0.70
CA ALA A 201 -16.72 3.72 -1.41
C ALA A 201 -16.73 2.72 -2.57
N ILE A 202 -17.56 1.67 -2.47
CA ILE A 202 -17.63 0.61 -3.48
C ILE A 202 -18.79 0.79 -4.45
N GLN A 203 -19.50 1.93 -4.42
CA GLN A 203 -20.59 2.16 -5.36
C GLN A 203 -20.04 2.16 -6.79
N TYR A 204 -20.66 1.39 -7.69
CA TYR A 204 -20.17 1.17 -9.07
C TYR A 204 -18.84 0.40 -9.19
N CYS A 205 -18.33 -0.17 -8.10
CA CYS A 205 -17.08 -0.93 -8.09
C CYS A 205 -17.28 -2.38 -8.54
N GLN A 206 -16.30 -2.95 -9.22
CA GLN A 206 -16.17 -4.39 -9.40
C GLN A 206 -15.45 -5.00 -8.20
N LEU A 207 -16.14 -5.89 -7.48
CA LEU A 207 -15.67 -6.60 -6.29
C LEU A 207 -15.38 -8.07 -6.63
N ASP A 208 -14.13 -8.50 -6.48
CA ASP A 208 -13.74 -9.90 -6.62
C ASP A 208 -13.43 -10.51 -5.25
N VAL A 209 -14.24 -11.47 -4.82
CA VAL A 209 -14.12 -12.20 -3.55
C VAL A 209 -14.00 -13.70 -3.77
N ARG A 210 -13.64 -14.15 -4.98
CA ARG A 210 -13.45 -15.58 -5.26
C ARG A 210 -12.42 -16.19 -4.31
N ASN A 211 -12.61 -17.47 -3.99
CA ASN A 211 -11.75 -18.22 -3.08
C ASN A 211 -11.71 -17.65 -1.66
N ASN A 212 -12.85 -17.16 -1.18
CA ASN A 212 -13.08 -16.82 0.23
C ASN A 212 -14.10 -17.79 0.86
N PRO A 213 -14.01 -18.08 2.17
CA PRO A 213 -14.95 -18.94 2.88
C PRO A 213 -16.29 -18.22 3.20
N LEU A 214 -16.96 -17.69 2.17
CA LEU A 214 -18.21 -16.94 2.31
C LEU A 214 -19.34 -17.83 2.86
N ASN A 215 -20.08 -17.32 3.84
CA ASN A 215 -21.23 -18.02 4.40
C ASN A 215 -22.38 -18.10 3.39
N ALA A 216 -22.65 -19.32 2.90
CA ALA A 216 -23.69 -19.58 1.91
C ALA A 216 -25.10 -19.15 2.34
N ASN A 217 -25.39 -19.08 3.64
CA ASN A 217 -26.71 -18.71 4.13
C ASN A 217 -26.99 -17.21 3.99
N ASP A 218 -25.99 -16.36 4.23
CA ASP A 218 -26.14 -14.90 4.22
C ASP A 218 -25.83 -14.31 2.83
N LEU A 219 -25.01 -15.00 2.03
CA LEU A 219 -24.50 -14.53 0.76
C LEU A 219 -25.61 -14.05 -0.22
N PRO A 220 -26.76 -14.76 -0.41
CA PRO A 220 -27.78 -14.33 -1.36
C PRO A 220 -28.30 -12.92 -1.11
N TRP A 221 -28.70 -12.60 0.14
CA TRP A 221 -29.21 -11.28 0.49
C TRP A 221 -28.10 -10.21 0.42
N GLN A 222 -26.87 -10.54 0.79
CA GLN A 222 -25.74 -9.60 0.69
C GLN A 222 -25.46 -9.22 -0.77
N LEU A 223 -25.50 -10.20 -1.68
CA LEU A 223 -25.34 -9.96 -3.12
C LEU A 223 -26.48 -9.10 -3.68
N GLU A 224 -27.73 -9.30 -3.24
CA GLU A 224 -28.85 -8.45 -3.64
C GLU A 224 -28.62 -6.99 -3.21
N CYS A 225 -28.24 -6.77 -1.96
CA CYS A 225 -27.92 -5.43 -1.45
C CYS A 225 -26.80 -4.74 -2.23
N LEU A 226 -25.73 -5.48 -2.56
CA LEU A 226 -24.61 -4.96 -3.34
C LEU A 226 -25.01 -4.67 -4.79
N LYS A 227 -25.80 -5.53 -5.42
CA LYS A 227 -26.34 -5.32 -6.79
C LYS A 227 -27.21 -4.07 -6.88
N MET A 228 -28.05 -3.80 -5.87
CA MET A 228 -28.87 -2.58 -5.82
C MET A 228 -28.03 -1.31 -5.82
N ARG A 229 -26.77 -1.40 -5.36
CA ARG A 229 -25.79 -0.31 -5.35
C ARG A 229 -24.87 -0.32 -6.57
N LYS A 230 -25.22 -1.11 -7.58
CA LYS A 230 -24.48 -1.32 -8.85
C LYS A 230 -23.07 -1.85 -8.63
N VAL A 231 -22.87 -2.67 -7.61
CA VAL A 231 -21.60 -3.39 -7.38
C VAL A 231 -21.65 -4.70 -8.17
N GLU A 232 -20.66 -4.92 -9.02
CA GLU A 232 -20.50 -6.20 -9.72
C GLU A 232 -19.66 -7.13 -8.84
N VAL A 233 -20.21 -8.26 -8.40
CA VAL A 233 -19.52 -9.18 -7.48
C VAL A 233 -19.15 -10.48 -8.19
N LEU A 234 -17.86 -10.82 -8.18
CA LEU A 234 -17.31 -12.12 -8.57
C LEU A 234 -17.04 -12.93 -7.30
N TYR A 235 -17.64 -14.11 -7.13
CA TYR A 235 -17.58 -14.90 -5.90
C TYR A 235 -17.48 -16.40 -6.18
#